data_AF-A0A286TBX5-F1
#
_entry.id   AF-A0A286TBX5-F1
#
_cell.length_a   1.000
_cell.length_b   1.000
_cell.length_c   1.000
_cell.angle_alpha   90.00
_cell.angle_beta   90.00
_cell.angle_gamma   90.00
#
_symmetry.space_group_name_H-M   'P 1'
#
loop_
_entity.id
_entity.type
_entity.pdbx_description
1 polymer ?
#
loop_
_entity_poly.entity_id
_entity_poly.type
_entity_poly.pdbx_seq_one_letter_code
_entity_poly.pdbx_strand_id
1 'polypeptide(L)' 'MVRDIWSEIIEYGDPDNTGKDLKGVNQIAYRTEAMYSYAILDPKGIAVLKKSTSSVKASE' A
#
# COMPACT_ATOMS: atom_id res chain seq x y z
N MET A 1 18.84 -2.79 -0.50
CA MET A 1 18.50 -2.76 0.95
C MET A 1 17.18 -3.49 1.10
N VAL A 2 17.22 -4.71 1.62
CA VAL A 2 16.00 -5.46 1.99
C VAL A 2 15.80 -5.22 3.48
N ARG A 3 14.57 -4.87 3.88
CA ARG A 3 14.19 -4.75 5.28
C ARG A 3 12.98 -5.62 5.50
N ASP A 4 13.08 -6.46 6.51
CA ASP A 4 11.97 -7.30 6.94
C ASP A 4 10.85 -6.43 7.48
N ILE A 5 9.62 -6.81 7.13
CA ILE A 5 8.40 -6.15 7.58
C ILE A 5 7.67 -7.16 8.45
N TRP A 6 7.57 -6.86 9.74
CA TRP A 6 6.93 -7.75 10.71
C TRP A 6 5.50 -7.29 10.99
N SER A 7 4.62 -8.26 11.25
CA SER A 7 3.26 -7.98 11.69
C SER A 7 3.17 -8.13 13.21
N GLU A 8 2.48 -7.19 13.85
CA GLU A 8 2.08 -7.24 15.24
C GLU A 8 0.68 -7.86 15.37
N ILE A 9 0.53 -8.76 16.33
CA ILE A 9 -0.77 -9.33 16.72
C ILE A 9 -1.33 -8.49 17.86
N ILE A 10 -2.46 -7.84 17.62
CA ILE A 10 -3.14 -6.98 18.59
C ILE A 10 -4.39 -7.72 19.05
N GLU A 11 -4.40 -8.08 20.32
CA GLU A 11 -5.47 -8.87 20.91
C GLU A 11 -6.49 -8.04 21.69
N TYR A 12 -6.15 -6.80 22.09
CA TYR A 12 -6.93 -5.97 23.02
C TYR A 12 -7.12 -4.56 22.47
N GLY A 13 -8.17 -3.87 22.94
CA GLY A 13 -8.46 -2.50 22.58
C GLY A 13 -9.27 -2.38 21.28
N ASP A 14 -9.34 -1.15 20.77
CA ASP A 14 -10.03 -0.81 19.53
C ASP A 14 -9.07 -0.08 18.58
N PRO A 15 -8.11 -0.82 17.98
CA PRO A 15 -7.08 -0.24 17.11
C PRO A 15 -7.65 0.52 15.89
N ASP A 16 -8.89 0.23 15.51
CA ASP A 16 -9.55 0.74 14.32
C ASP A 16 -10.61 1.83 14.63
N ASN A 17 -10.71 2.26 15.90
CA ASN A 17 -11.66 3.27 16.39
C ASN A 17 -13.13 2.99 15.98
N THR A 18 -13.54 1.74 16.09
CA THR A 18 -14.89 1.25 15.74
C THR A 18 -15.92 1.40 16.87
N GLY A 19 -15.48 1.76 18.07
CA GLY A 19 -16.25 1.73 19.31
C GLY A 19 -16.43 0.32 19.90
N LYS A 20 -15.71 -0.69 19.39
CA LYS A 20 -15.78 -2.08 19.85
C LYS A 20 -14.40 -2.57 20.24
N ASP A 21 -14.29 -3.09 21.46
CA ASP A 21 -13.07 -3.75 21.91
C ASP A 21 -12.93 -5.13 21.24
N LEU A 22 -11.73 -5.43 20.74
CA LEU A 22 -11.40 -6.68 20.04
C LEU A 22 -11.73 -7.92 20.88
N LYS A 23 -11.34 -7.98 22.16
CA LYS A 23 -11.70 -9.11 23.03
C LYS A 23 -13.20 -9.14 23.28
N GLY A 24 -13.84 -7.98 23.40
CA GLY A 24 -15.29 -7.86 23.56
C GLY A 24 -16.11 -8.47 22.41
N VAL A 25 -15.52 -8.60 21.21
CA VAL A 25 -16.18 -9.20 20.04
C VAL A 25 -15.45 -10.44 19.48
N ASN A 26 -14.56 -11.05 20.27
CA ASN A 26 -13.77 -12.24 19.89
C ASN A 26 -12.97 -12.06 18.59
N GLN A 27 -12.36 -10.89 18.40
CA GLN A 27 -11.51 -10.56 17.26
C GLN A 27 -10.05 -10.40 17.67
N ILE A 28 -9.16 -10.56 16.69
CA ILE A 28 -7.72 -10.31 16.79
C ILE A 28 -7.33 -9.52 15.54
N ALA A 29 -6.61 -8.42 15.72
CA ALA A 29 -6.11 -7.61 14.62
C ALA A 29 -4.64 -7.94 14.31
N TYR A 30 -4.29 -7.93 13.03
CA TYR A 30 -2.91 -8.05 12.57
C TYR A 30 -2.53 -6.72 11.94
N ARG A 31 -1.55 -6.03 12.54
CA ARG A 31 -1.09 -4.73 12.07
C ARG A 31 0.32 -4.84 11.52
N THR A 32 0.56 -4.16 10.41
CA THR A 32 1.88 -4.04 9.83
C THR A 32 2.15 -2.58 9.53
N GLU A 33 3.16 -2.01 10.17
CA GLU A 33 3.55 -0.62 9.99
C GLU A 33 4.92 -0.54 9.34
N ALA A 34 5.06 0.39 8.39
CA ALA A 34 6.34 0.62 7.76
C ALA A 34 6.51 2.09 7.34
N MET A 35 7.69 2.64 7.63
CA MET A 35 8.08 3.99 7.23
C MET A 35 9.15 3.90 6.14
N TYR A 36 8.84 4.43 4.97
CA TYR A 36 9.73 4.42 3.81
C TYR A 36 9.94 5.81 3.26
N SER A 37 11.16 6.07 2.78
CA SER A 37 11.50 7.20 1.94
C SER A 37 12.19 6.70 0.69
N TYR A 38 11.96 7.38 -0.43
CA TYR A 38 12.64 7.11 -1.69
C TYR A 38 13.11 8.42 -2.30
N ALA A 39 14.21 8.35 -3.05
CA ALA A 39 14.75 9.47 -3.80
C ALA A 39 15.10 9.00 -5.21
N ILE A 40 14.73 9.80 -6.21
CA ILE A 40 15.09 9.56 -7.61
C ILE A 40 16.37 10.34 -7.88
N LEU A 41 17.50 9.63 -7.97
CA LEU A 41 18.80 10.25 -8.19
C LEU A 41 18.99 10.72 -9.64
N ASP A 42 18.41 10.01 -10.60
CA ASP A 42 18.38 10.42 -12.00
C ASP A 42 16.98 10.18 -12.61
N PRO A 43 16.15 11.22 -12.73
CA PRO A 43 14.83 11.10 -13.34
C PRO A 43 14.88 10.73 -14.84
N LYS A 44 15.97 11.05 -15.55
CA LYS A 44 16.10 10.78 -16.98
C LYS A 44 16.41 9.32 -17.29
N GLY A 45 16.91 8.57 -16.30
CA GLY A 45 17.12 7.13 -16.40
C GLY A 45 15.84 6.30 -16.40
N ILE A 46 14.67 6.91 -16.17
CA ILE A 46 13.38 6.21 -16.10
C ILE A 46 12.51 6.60 -17.29
N ALA A 47 12.04 5.60 -18.04
CA ALA A 47 11.05 5.77 -19.10
C ALA A 47 9.78 4.99 -18.79
N VAL A 48 8.62 5.58 -19.09
CA VAL A 48 7.30 4.94 -18.92
C VAL A 48 6.67 4.74 -20.29
N LEU A 49 6.27 3.51 -20.60
CA LEU A 49 5.48 3.20 -21.80
C LEU A 49 4.04 3.67 -21.57
N LYS A 50 3.56 4.57 -22.44
CA LYS A 50 2.17 5.03 -22.42
C LYS A 50 1.36 4.24 -23.45
N LYS A 51 0.08 4.00 -23.15
CA LYS A 51 -0.85 3.47 -24.14
C LYS A 51 -0.88 4.41 -25.34
N SER A 52 -0.89 3.86 -26.56
CA SER A 52 -0.97 4.67 -27.77
C SER A 52 -2.31 5.40 -27.81
N THR A 53 -2.26 6.72 -27.93
CA THR A 53 -3.44 7.56 -28.22
C THR A 53 -3.81 7.48 -29.71
N SER A 54 -3.75 6.28 -30.30
CA SER A 54 -4.20 6.06 -31.68
C SER A 54 -5.69 5.76 -31.66
N SER A 55 -6.51 6.80 -31.73
CA SER A 55 -7.88 6.69 -32.19
C SER A 55 -7.85 6.27 -33.66
N VAL A 56 -7.88 4.97 -33.90
CA VAL A 56 -8.06 4.42 -35.25
C VAL A 56 -9.50 4.69 -35.67
N LYS A 57 -9.68 5.61 -36.63
CA LYS A 57 -10.55 5.43 -37.79
C LYS A 57 -9.93 6.19 -38.97
N ALA A 58 -9.15 5.49 -39.78
CA ALA A 58 -8.99 5.87 -41.18
C ALA A 58 -10.27 5.42 -41.89
N SER A 59 -11.10 6.37 -42.28
CA SER A 59 -12.20 6.17 -43.23
C SER A 59 -11.79 6.84 -44.53
N GLU A 60 -11.53 6.01 -45.54
CA GLU A 60 -11.59 6.37 -46.96
C GLU A 60 -12.89 5.79 -47.52
#